data_AF-A0A134AXP8-F1
#
_entry.id   AF-A0A134AXP8-F1
#
_cell.length_a   1.000
_cell.length_b   1.000
_cell.length_c   1.000
_cell.angle_alpha   90.00
_cell.angle_beta   90.00
_cell.angle_gamma   90.00
#
_symmetry.space_group_name_H-M   'P 1'
#
loop_
_entity.id
_entity.type
_entity.pdbx_description
1 polymer ?
#
loop_
_entity_poly.entity_id
_entity_poly.type
_entity_poly.pdbx_seq_one_letter_code
_entity_poly.pdbx_strand_id
1 'polypeptide(L)'
;MEEQTIVPEVLLDKAIELGLSFSDSAYPIGIFPSQIRNIIAEVHECQGFPIDYIASAMLVAIAVGIGNTHLVQLKRGWQESAMLYVALVGRPGTNKSHPLSFAMKPFLDFDYQENKLYEQAYTEYDNVVRMSRKERIEAGHLEQPTEPIRRRFIVSDITPEGLSFIHAQNKRGLCLWTDELSAWFKNFNRYNSGSEEQFWLSVFSAKATISDRKGNRSSIFIKRPFISVVGTIQKKILGELSKGDRSSNGFIDRILFVMPNLQQKARWSRTELPESTEGRWASIIQQLIEMPCSKDEDGELLPEIIPFTEDAKARLYMWQEEHARLCDTEPNETLVGVYCKLEVYVIRFCLIIQIARWVCSEGDKTEIDLISVERAITLTEYFRHSAQRVHSEIAGVQLTLQQQQLLAELPVSFQTAEALSIAERLGMKERAFKDFLSRNIGHLFAKERHGLYHKLNV
;
A
#
# COMPACT_ATOMS: atom_id res chain seq x y z
N MET A 1 -7.73 29.69 -20.90
CA MET A 1 -6.65 29.04 -21.65
C MET A 1 -5.55 28.86 -20.64
N GLU A 2 -5.66 27.80 -19.85
CA GLU A 2 -4.75 27.51 -18.75
C GLU A 2 -3.40 27.09 -19.34
N GLU A 3 -2.34 27.81 -19.00
CA GLU A 3 -0.98 27.33 -19.23
C GLU A 3 -0.81 26.07 -18.37
N GLN A 4 -0.93 24.89 -18.98
CA GLN A 4 -0.40 23.68 -18.37
C GLN A 4 1.08 23.93 -18.15
N THR A 5 1.49 24.11 -16.89
CA THR A 5 2.90 24.21 -16.52
C THR A 5 3.56 22.87 -16.86
N ILE A 6 4.19 22.80 -18.03
CA ILE A 6 4.89 21.61 -18.49
C ILE A 6 6.17 21.47 -17.65
N VAL A 7 6.19 20.51 -16.73
CA VAL A 7 7.40 20.16 -15.95
C VAL A 7 8.24 19.17 -16.77
N PRO A 8 9.46 19.53 -17.22
CA PRO A 8 10.26 18.68 -18.09
C PRO A 8 10.58 17.29 -17.52
N GLU A 9 10.79 17.15 -16.20
CA GLU A 9 11.03 15.85 -15.59
C GLU A 9 9.80 14.93 -15.68
N VAL A 10 8.59 15.46 -15.53
CA VAL A 10 7.34 14.69 -15.65
C VAL A 10 7.13 14.23 -17.09
N LEU A 11 7.53 15.04 -18.08
CA LEU A 11 7.53 14.61 -19.48
C LEU A 11 8.57 13.52 -19.75
N LEU A 12 9.76 13.62 -19.14
CA LEU A 12 10.79 12.60 -19.27
C LEU A 12 10.34 11.29 -18.63
N ASP A 13 9.66 11.33 -17.49
CA ASP A 13 9.08 10.15 -16.85
C ASP A 13 8.05 9.47 -17.76
N LYS A 14 7.15 10.24 -18.38
CA LYS A 14 6.21 9.70 -19.40
C LYS A 14 6.95 9.09 -20.60
N ALA A 15 8.04 9.70 -21.05
CA ALA A 15 8.85 9.18 -22.14
C ALA A 15 9.60 7.89 -21.74
N ILE A 16 10.06 7.78 -20.49
CA ILE A 16 10.69 6.58 -19.92
C ILE A 16 9.65 5.45 -19.79
N GLU A 17 8.43 5.76 -19.35
CA GLU A 17 7.31 4.81 -19.31
C GLU A 17 6.97 4.29 -20.72
N LEU A 18 6.96 5.17 -21.72
CA LEU A 18 6.81 4.78 -23.13
C LEU A 18 8.01 3.96 -23.64
N GLY A 19 9.23 4.23 -23.17
CA GLY A 19 10.43 3.45 -23.51
C GLY A 19 10.45 2.06 -22.87
N LEU A 20 9.82 1.91 -21.71
CA LEU A 20 9.64 0.66 -20.96
C LEU A 20 8.35 -0.09 -21.35
N SER A 21 7.64 0.38 -22.39
CA SER A 21 6.44 -0.23 -22.99
C SER A 21 6.66 -1.61 -23.63
N PHE A 22 7.83 -2.22 -23.43
CA PHE A 22 8.09 -3.65 -23.67
C PHE A 22 7.79 -4.54 -22.46
N SER A 23 7.41 -3.97 -21.31
CA SER A 23 6.94 -4.70 -20.13
C SER A 23 5.44 -4.47 -19.98
N ASP A 24 4.62 -5.52 -19.98
CA ASP A 24 3.16 -5.47 -19.90
C ASP A 24 2.59 -4.93 -18.54
N SER A 25 3.32 -4.05 -17.85
CA SER A 25 2.96 -3.45 -16.57
C SER A 25 2.28 -2.09 -16.76
N ALA A 26 1.21 -1.86 -16.00
CA ALA A 26 0.55 -0.56 -15.92
C ALA A 26 1.08 0.30 -14.76
N TYR A 27 2.02 -0.22 -13.96
CA TYR A 27 2.53 0.49 -12.79
C TYR A 27 3.41 1.68 -13.22
N PRO A 28 3.15 2.90 -12.72
CA PRO A 28 3.90 4.08 -13.14
C PRO A 28 5.25 4.12 -12.43
N ILE A 29 6.25 3.40 -12.96
CA ILE A 29 7.59 3.37 -12.39
C ILE A 29 8.29 4.74 -12.46
N GLY A 30 7.81 5.66 -13.31
CA GLY A 30 8.28 7.04 -13.38
C GLY A 30 8.19 7.80 -12.06
N ILE A 31 7.35 7.36 -11.13
CA ILE A 31 7.22 8.00 -9.81
C ILE A 31 8.50 7.87 -8.97
N PHE A 32 9.30 6.83 -9.22
CA PHE A 32 10.48 6.57 -8.42
C PHE A 32 11.69 7.36 -8.91
N PRO A 33 12.61 7.72 -8.01
CA PRO A 33 13.94 8.19 -8.36
C PRO A 33 14.69 7.20 -9.28
N SER A 34 15.62 7.71 -10.07
CA SER A 34 16.41 6.93 -11.04
C SER A 34 17.08 5.70 -10.42
N GLN A 35 17.65 5.83 -9.21
CA GLN A 35 18.31 4.72 -8.53
C GLN A 35 17.35 3.55 -8.25
N ILE A 36 16.15 3.87 -7.78
CA ILE A 36 15.11 2.87 -7.48
C ILE A 36 14.54 2.28 -8.78
N ARG A 37 14.33 3.09 -9.81
CA ARG A 37 13.90 2.61 -11.14
C ARG A 37 14.87 1.59 -11.72
N ASN A 38 16.18 1.85 -11.61
CA ASN A 38 17.20 0.93 -12.11
C ASN A 38 17.18 -0.39 -11.34
N ILE A 39 17.03 -0.36 -10.01
CA ILE A 39 16.90 -1.58 -9.21
C ILE A 39 15.66 -2.39 -9.64
N ILE A 40 14.51 -1.73 -9.84
CA ILE A 40 13.27 -2.36 -10.32
C ILE A 40 13.49 -3.04 -11.68
N ALA A 41 14.13 -2.35 -12.62
CA ALA A 41 14.42 -2.88 -13.95
C ALA A 41 15.34 -4.11 -13.87
N GLU A 42 16.43 -4.03 -13.10
CA GLU A 42 17.39 -5.14 -12.96
C GLU A 42 16.76 -6.39 -12.34
N VAL A 43 15.97 -6.25 -11.28
CA VAL A 43 15.30 -7.42 -10.66
C VAL A 43 14.17 -7.95 -11.53
N HIS A 44 13.52 -7.10 -12.33
CA HIS A 44 12.58 -7.55 -13.33
C HIS A 44 13.27 -8.40 -14.41
N GLU A 45 14.36 -7.93 -14.97
CA GLU A 45 15.12 -8.59 -16.05
C GLU A 45 15.83 -9.88 -15.57
N CYS A 46 16.42 -9.86 -14.37
CA CYS A 46 17.23 -10.97 -13.87
C CYS A 46 16.40 -11.98 -13.08
N GLN A 47 15.45 -11.54 -12.26
CA GLN A 47 14.67 -12.43 -11.38
C GLN A 47 13.24 -12.70 -11.89
N GLY A 48 12.81 -12.00 -12.95
CA GLY A 48 11.46 -12.14 -13.49
C GLY A 48 10.38 -11.65 -12.53
N PHE A 49 10.71 -10.72 -11.63
CA PHE A 49 9.75 -10.12 -10.71
C PHE A 49 8.76 -9.24 -11.50
N PRO A 50 7.44 -9.43 -11.38
CA PRO A 50 6.48 -8.51 -11.99
C PRO A 50 6.67 -7.10 -11.44
N ILE A 51 6.77 -6.11 -12.34
CA ILE A 51 7.06 -4.71 -11.98
C ILE A 51 6.10 -4.19 -10.93
N ASP A 52 4.78 -4.40 -11.11
CA ASP A 52 3.77 -3.96 -10.15
C ASP A 52 4.05 -4.47 -8.73
N TYR A 53 4.49 -5.72 -8.57
CA TYR A 53 4.76 -6.31 -7.27
C TYR A 53 6.02 -5.75 -6.62
N ILE A 54 7.13 -5.70 -7.36
CA ILE A 54 8.39 -5.17 -6.80
C ILE A 54 8.26 -3.68 -6.50
N ALA A 55 7.70 -2.89 -7.43
CA ALA A 55 7.52 -1.46 -7.28
C ALA A 55 6.64 -1.12 -6.06
N SER A 56 5.52 -1.82 -5.90
CA SER A 56 4.65 -1.65 -4.74
C SER A 56 5.30 -2.10 -3.44
N ALA A 57 6.07 -3.19 -3.46
CA ALA A 57 6.79 -3.65 -2.28
C ALA A 57 7.88 -2.65 -1.84
N MET A 58 8.61 -2.08 -2.79
CA MET A 58 9.61 -1.03 -2.53
C MET A 58 8.94 0.26 -2.03
N LEU A 59 7.76 0.64 -2.56
CA LEU A 59 6.97 1.75 -2.04
C LEU A 59 6.61 1.57 -0.55
N VAL A 60 6.15 0.37 -0.18
CA VAL A 60 5.86 0.04 1.22
C VAL A 60 7.11 0.07 2.07
N ALA A 61 8.22 -0.49 1.59
CA ALA A 61 9.48 -0.48 2.32
C ALA A 61 9.94 0.96 2.63
N ILE A 62 9.81 1.88 1.68
CA ILE A 62 10.10 3.31 1.89
C ILE A 62 9.15 3.89 2.95
N ALA A 63 7.84 3.65 2.82
CA ALA A 63 6.85 4.07 3.81
C ALA A 63 7.15 3.59 5.24
N VAL A 64 7.57 2.33 5.40
CA VAL A 64 7.97 1.73 6.68
C VAL A 64 9.24 2.39 7.22
N GLY A 65 10.21 2.65 6.35
CA GLY A 65 11.43 3.38 6.70
C GLY A 65 11.13 4.80 7.19
N ILE A 66 10.19 5.50 6.58
CA ILE A 66 9.74 6.82 7.05
C ILE A 66 9.09 6.68 8.43
N GLY A 67 8.09 5.80 8.58
CA GLY A 67 7.38 5.63 9.84
C GLY A 67 6.81 6.95 10.38
N ASN A 68 6.92 7.15 11.68
CA ASN A 68 6.53 8.38 12.36
C ASN A 68 7.62 9.48 12.34
N THR A 69 8.71 9.33 11.58
CA THR A 69 9.79 10.36 11.57
C THR A 69 9.35 11.65 10.88
N HIS A 70 8.47 11.54 9.88
CA HIS A 70 7.98 12.67 9.10
C HIS A 70 6.46 12.60 8.96
N LEU A 71 5.82 13.76 8.93
CA LEU A 71 4.42 13.92 8.55
C LEU A 71 4.34 14.98 7.47
N VAL A 72 3.40 14.84 6.54
CA VAL A 72 3.08 15.88 5.56
C VAL A 72 1.89 16.69 6.04
N GLN A 73 1.90 18.00 5.80
CA GLN A 73 0.84 18.90 6.22
C GLN A 73 0.20 19.64 5.04
N LEU A 74 -1.05 19.28 4.71
CA LEU A 74 -1.82 19.94 3.65
C LEU A 74 -2.45 21.26 4.12
N LYS A 75 -3.06 21.25 5.31
CA LYS A 75 -3.68 22.42 5.97
C LYS A 75 -3.37 22.42 7.46
N ARG A 76 -3.60 23.54 8.13
CA ARG A 76 -3.46 23.62 9.58
C ARG A 76 -4.35 22.56 10.25
N GLY A 77 -3.74 21.68 11.05
CA GLY A 77 -4.44 20.59 11.74
C GLY A 77 -4.72 19.34 10.89
N TRP A 78 -4.38 19.34 9.60
CA TRP A 78 -4.45 18.14 8.76
C TRP A 78 -3.05 17.66 8.40
N GLN A 79 -2.65 16.59 9.08
CA GLN A 79 -1.36 15.92 8.89
C GLN A 79 -1.59 14.46 8.54
N GLU A 80 -0.77 13.93 7.64
CA GLU A 80 -0.78 12.50 7.27
C GLU A 80 0.61 11.90 7.40
N SER A 81 0.68 10.62 7.78
CA SER A 81 1.90 9.82 7.81
C SER A 81 2.07 9.00 6.53
N ALA A 82 3.23 8.39 6.35
CA ALA A 82 3.50 7.52 5.20
C ALA A 82 2.81 6.13 5.27
N MET A 83 1.75 5.94 6.07
CA MET A 83 1.17 4.61 6.32
C MET A 83 0.43 4.04 5.11
N LEU A 84 0.78 2.82 4.70
CA LEU A 84 0.17 2.14 3.54
C LEU A 84 -0.38 0.76 3.90
N TYR A 85 -1.58 0.43 3.38
CA TYR A 85 -2.14 -0.93 3.41
C TYR A 85 -2.15 -1.48 1.98
N VAL A 86 -1.27 -2.42 1.66
CA VAL A 86 -1.05 -2.93 0.30
C VAL A 86 -1.26 -4.44 0.24
N ALA A 87 -1.99 -4.90 -0.77
CA ALA A 87 -2.23 -6.33 -1.01
C ALA A 87 -1.78 -6.73 -2.43
N LEU A 88 -0.78 -7.61 -2.52
CA LEU A 88 -0.27 -8.14 -3.79
C LEU A 88 -1.15 -9.32 -4.25
N VAL A 89 -1.99 -9.09 -5.27
CA VAL A 89 -3.00 -10.04 -5.74
C VAL A 89 -2.48 -10.89 -6.90
N GLY A 90 -2.33 -12.19 -6.69
CA GLY A 90 -1.86 -13.11 -7.72
C GLY A 90 -2.45 -14.52 -7.65
N ARG A 91 -2.40 -15.27 -8.75
CA ARG A 91 -2.59 -16.74 -8.73
C ARG A 91 -1.45 -17.40 -7.93
N PRO A 92 -1.66 -18.60 -7.36
CA PRO A 92 -0.56 -19.40 -6.85
C PRO A 92 0.54 -19.57 -7.90
N GLY A 93 1.81 -19.45 -7.50
CA GLY A 93 2.96 -19.57 -8.41
C GLY A 93 3.31 -18.34 -9.26
N THR A 94 2.68 -17.18 -9.04
CA THR A 94 2.95 -15.92 -9.77
C THR A 94 4.13 -15.09 -9.23
N ASN A 95 5.00 -15.70 -8.42
CA ASN A 95 6.18 -15.04 -7.86
C ASN A 95 5.88 -13.73 -7.08
N LYS A 96 4.78 -13.72 -6.30
CA LYS A 96 4.34 -12.54 -5.53
C LYS A 96 5.10 -12.32 -4.21
N SER A 97 5.58 -13.39 -3.59
CA SER A 97 6.23 -13.31 -2.27
C SER A 97 7.71 -12.92 -2.39
N HIS A 98 8.44 -13.35 -3.43
CA HIS A 98 9.87 -13.02 -3.59
C HIS A 98 10.17 -11.52 -3.78
N PRO A 99 9.42 -10.75 -4.60
CA PRO A 99 9.59 -9.30 -4.68
C PRO A 99 9.40 -8.61 -3.33
N LEU A 100 8.42 -9.08 -2.54
CA LEU A 100 8.17 -8.58 -1.21
C LEU A 100 9.31 -8.90 -0.25
N SER A 101 9.83 -10.14 -0.28
CA SER A 101 11.01 -10.53 0.49
C SER A 101 12.25 -9.70 0.12
N PHE A 102 12.47 -9.45 -1.18
CA PHE A 102 13.58 -8.62 -1.65
C PHE A 102 13.47 -7.19 -1.11
N ALA A 103 12.30 -6.56 -1.27
CA ALA A 103 12.07 -5.18 -0.83
C ALA A 103 12.21 -5.02 0.70
N MET A 104 11.75 -6.00 1.47
CA MET A 104 11.75 -5.95 2.94
C MET A 104 13.03 -6.50 3.58
N LYS A 105 13.94 -7.12 2.80
CA LYS A 105 15.18 -7.74 3.30
C LYS A 105 16.00 -6.82 4.24
N PRO A 106 16.22 -5.53 3.95
CA PRO A 106 16.99 -4.67 4.85
C PRO A 106 16.37 -4.54 6.25
N PHE A 107 15.04 -4.53 6.35
CA PHE A 107 14.36 -4.52 7.66
C PHE A 107 14.47 -5.86 8.39
N LEU A 108 14.50 -6.98 7.66
CA LEU A 108 14.68 -8.30 8.26
C LEU A 108 16.10 -8.47 8.80
N ASP A 109 17.10 -8.01 8.05
CA ASP A 109 18.50 -8.04 8.46
C ASP A 109 18.70 -7.14 9.71
N PHE A 110 18.08 -5.96 9.74
CA PHE A 110 18.05 -5.08 10.91
C PHE A 110 17.39 -5.75 12.11
N ASP A 111 16.15 -6.26 11.96
CA ASP A 111 15.40 -6.91 13.03
C ASP A 111 16.14 -8.14 13.59
N TYR A 112 16.83 -8.89 12.73
CA TYR A 112 17.66 -10.03 13.13
C TYR A 112 18.84 -9.59 13.99
N GLN A 113 19.53 -8.51 13.60
CA GLN A 113 20.64 -7.96 14.38
C GLN A 113 20.16 -7.39 15.73
N GLU A 114 19.06 -6.64 15.74
CA GLU A 114 18.45 -6.12 16.97
C GLU A 114 17.96 -7.25 17.90
N ASN A 115 17.48 -8.37 17.34
CA ASN A 115 17.10 -9.52 18.13
C ASN A 115 18.30 -10.15 18.86
N LYS A 116 19.47 -10.24 18.21
CA LYS A 116 20.71 -10.71 18.87
C LYS A 116 21.14 -9.79 20.01
N LEU A 117 21.10 -8.48 19.80
CA LEU A 117 21.42 -7.49 20.83
C LEU A 117 20.43 -7.56 22.00
N TYR A 118 19.15 -7.74 21.69
CA TYR A 118 18.11 -7.94 22.69
C TYR A 118 18.33 -9.21 23.51
N GLU A 119 18.64 -10.35 22.89
CA GLU A 119 18.89 -11.61 23.60
C GLU A 119 20.05 -11.50 24.61
N GLN A 120 21.11 -10.78 24.22
CA GLN A 120 22.25 -10.48 25.09
C GLN A 120 21.82 -9.59 26.27
N ALA A 121 21.16 -8.47 25.98
CA ALA A 121 20.67 -7.54 27.01
C ALA A 121 19.63 -8.18 27.95
N TYR A 122 18.79 -9.07 27.43
CA TYR A 122 17.78 -9.79 28.21
C TYR A 122 18.42 -10.82 29.14
N THR A 123 19.47 -11.51 28.68
CA THR A 123 20.24 -12.43 29.53
C THR A 123 20.91 -11.68 30.68
N GLU A 124 21.50 -10.51 30.42
CA GLU A 124 22.05 -9.64 31.46
C GLU A 124 20.96 -9.16 32.43
N TYR A 125 19.83 -8.68 31.91
CA TYR A 125 18.68 -8.27 32.71
C TYR A 125 18.17 -9.41 33.62
N ASP A 126 17.99 -10.62 33.09
CA ASP A 126 17.52 -11.77 33.88
C ASP A 126 18.50 -12.14 35.00
N ASN A 127 19.82 -12.06 34.74
CA ASN A 127 20.84 -12.25 35.77
C ASN A 127 20.74 -11.19 36.89
N VAL A 128 20.59 -9.91 36.52
CA VAL A 128 20.45 -8.82 37.49
C VAL A 128 19.15 -8.95 38.28
N VAL A 129 18.04 -9.34 37.65
CA VAL A 129 16.74 -9.55 38.31
C VAL A 129 16.79 -10.73 39.29
N ARG A 130 17.64 -11.73 39.08
CA ARG A 130 17.82 -12.84 40.03
C ARG A 130 18.65 -12.46 41.25
N MET A 131 19.48 -11.42 41.17
CA MET A 131 20.24 -10.92 42.33
C MET A 131 19.31 -10.33 43.40
N SER A 132 19.73 -10.43 44.65
CA SER A 132 19.07 -9.72 45.74
C SER A 132 19.23 -8.20 45.59
N ARG A 133 18.32 -7.43 46.20
CA ARG A 133 18.38 -5.96 46.17
C ARG A 133 19.74 -5.41 46.65
N LYS A 134 20.35 -6.06 47.65
CA LYS A 134 21.64 -5.65 48.21
C LYS A 134 22.78 -5.88 47.21
N GLU A 135 22.83 -7.05 46.59
CA GLU A 135 23.83 -7.38 45.57
C GLU A 135 23.73 -6.47 44.34
N ARG A 136 22.52 -6.11 43.92
CA ARG A 136 22.31 -5.15 42.80
C ARG A 136 22.94 -3.79 43.10
N ILE A 137 22.68 -3.25 44.29
CA ILE A 137 23.18 -1.92 44.68
C ILE A 137 24.71 -1.97 44.83
N GLU A 138 25.27 -3.04 45.42
CA GLU A 138 26.73 -3.23 45.55
C GLU A 138 27.43 -3.38 44.20
N ALA A 139 26.78 -4.01 43.21
CA ALA A 139 27.26 -4.13 41.85
C ALA A 139 27.02 -2.88 40.97
N GLY A 140 26.40 -1.83 41.52
CA GLY A 140 26.12 -0.58 40.80
C GLY A 140 24.93 -0.62 39.84
N HIS A 141 24.06 -1.63 39.94
CA HIS A 141 22.83 -1.72 39.16
C HIS A 141 21.69 -0.90 39.77
N LEU A 142 20.71 -0.54 38.93
CA LEU A 142 19.46 0.08 39.38
C LEU A 142 18.71 -0.84 40.34
N GLU A 143 18.07 -0.26 41.35
CA GLU A 143 17.28 -1.01 42.34
C GLU A 143 16.17 -1.84 41.67
N GLN A 144 15.54 -1.25 40.66
CA GLN A 144 14.63 -1.91 39.74
C GLN A 144 15.25 -1.88 38.34
N PRO A 145 15.81 -3.02 37.87
CA PRO A 145 16.32 -3.13 36.51
C PRO A 145 15.23 -2.84 35.49
N THR A 146 15.58 -2.13 34.42
CA THR A 146 14.68 -1.86 33.31
C THR A 146 14.74 -3.01 32.31
N GLU A 147 13.58 -3.58 31.97
CA GLU A 147 13.50 -4.61 30.93
C GLU A 147 13.96 -4.03 29.58
N PRO A 148 14.86 -4.73 28.85
CA PRO A 148 15.30 -4.26 27.55
C PRO A 148 14.14 -4.27 26.55
N ILE A 149 14.20 -3.37 25.58
CA ILE A 149 13.19 -3.28 24.52
C ILE A 149 13.75 -3.87 23.23
N ARG A 150 13.03 -4.82 22.65
CA ARG A 150 13.35 -5.33 21.32
C ARG A 150 12.92 -4.33 20.25
N ARG A 151 13.91 -3.67 19.64
CA ARG A 151 13.68 -2.79 18.48
C ARG A 151 13.41 -3.63 17.25
N ARG A 152 12.42 -3.22 16.47
CA ARG A 152 12.04 -3.90 15.22
C ARG A 152 11.11 -3.05 14.38
N PHE A 153 11.05 -3.37 13.10
CA PHE A 153 10.04 -2.86 12.17
C PHE A 153 8.97 -3.90 11.86
N ILE A 154 9.33 -5.18 11.82
CA ILE A 154 8.47 -6.22 11.26
C ILE A 154 7.74 -6.98 12.35
N VAL A 155 6.45 -7.20 12.12
CA VAL A 155 5.60 -8.10 12.90
C VAL A 155 4.82 -9.01 11.97
N SER A 156 4.60 -10.24 12.42
CA SER A 156 3.81 -11.26 11.73
C SER A 156 3.10 -12.10 12.78
N ASP A 157 1.94 -12.66 12.43
CA ASP A 157 1.09 -13.51 13.28
C ASP A 157 0.93 -12.99 14.72
N ILE A 158 0.21 -11.87 14.87
CA ILE A 158 0.09 -11.18 16.15
C ILE A 158 -1.34 -10.73 16.45
N THR A 159 -1.73 -10.83 17.72
CA THR A 159 -3.01 -10.31 18.20
C THR A 159 -3.00 -8.77 18.30
N PRO A 160 -4.15 -8.08 18.21
CA PRO A 160 -4.21 -6.62 18.35
C PRO A 160 -3.57 -6.08 19.65
N GLU A 161 -3.62 -6.86 20.73
CA GLU A 161 -3.01 -6.50 22.02
C GLU A 161 -1.50 -6.58 21.99
N GLY A 162 -0.95 -7.69 21.51
CA GLY A 162 0.48 -7.86 21.35
C GLY A 162 1.02 -6.78 20.40
N LEU A 163 0.27 -6.48 19.33
CA LEU A 163 0.60 -5.43 18.38
C LEU A 163 0.64 -4.05 19.04
N SER A 164 -0.36 -3.71 19.86
CA SER A 164 -0.40 -2.45 20.62
C SER A 164 0.76 -2.34 21.61
N PHE A 165 1.09 -3.42 22.31
CA PHE A 165 2.20 -3.46 23.25
C PHE A 165 3.56 -3.22 22.56
N ILE A 166 3.80 -3.92 21.44
CA ILE A 166 5.04 -3.76 20.68
C ILE A 166 5.11 -2.37 20.04
N HIS A 167 3.99 -1.84 19.57
CA HIS A 167 3.94 -0.50 18.98
C HIS A 167 4.28 0.58 20.01
N ALA A 168 3.78 0.46 21.25
CA ALA A 168 4.13 1.37 22.34
C ALA A 168 5.64 1.38 22.66
N GLN A 169 6.31 0.23 22.48
CA GLN A 169 7.77 0.10 22.60
C GLN A 169 8.52 0.63 21.36
N ASN A 170 7.92 0.50 20.17
CA ASN A 170 8.49 0.85 18.88
C ASN A 170 7.75 2.06 18.27
N LYS A 171 7.87 3.22 18.92
CA LYS A 171 7.13 4.45 18.60
C LYS A 171 7.31 4.97 17.17
N ARG A 172 8.39 4.54 16.50
CA ARG A 172 8.63 4.85 15.09
C ARG A 172 7.58 4.23 14.16
N GLY A 173 7.02 3.08 14.53
CA GLY A 173 6.04 2.38 13.71
C GLY A 173 6.46 0.96 13.37
N LEU A 174 5.49 0.19 12.89
CA LEU A 174 5.63 -1.22 12.56
C LEU A 174 5.10 -1.48 11.15
N CYS A 175 5.45 -2.64 10.61
CA CYS A 175 4.89 -3.21 9.40
C CYS A 175 4.36 -4.61 9.72
N LEU A 176 3.04 -4.80 9.56
CA LEU A 176 2.46 -6.13 9.52
C LEU A 176 2.81 -6.76 8.18
N TRP A 177 3.77 -7.68 8.19
CA TRP A 177 4.19 -8.44 7.03
C TRP A 177 3.60 -9.86 7.10
N THR A 178 2.72 -10.18 6.15
CA THR A 178 2.05 -11.49 6.10
C THR A 178 2.15 -12.11 4.72
N ASP A 179 2.71 -13.31 4.66
CA ASP A 179 2.47 -14.18 3.51
C ASP A 179 1.04 -14.71 3.67
N GLU A 180 0.19 -14.45 2.68
CA GLU A 180 -1.25 -14.75 2.71
C GLU A 180 -2.09 -13.91 3.70
N LEU A 181 -2.33 -12.64 3.32
CA LEU A 181 -3.23 -11.69 3.99
C LEU A 181 -4.63 -12.25 4.33
N SER A 182 -5.06 -13.32 3.67
CA SER A 182 -6.36 -13.95 3.94
C SER A 182 -6.53 -14.39 5.40
N ALA A 183 -5.44 -14.81 6.05
CA ALA A 183 -5.48 -15.18 7.47
C ALA A 183 -5.77 -13.96 8.35
N TRP A 184 -5.15 -12.82 8.04
CA TRP A 184 -5.41 -11.55 8.70
C TRP A 184 -6.87 -11.09 8.53
N PHE A 185 -7.42 -11.15 7.31
CA PHE A 185 -8.83 -10.86 7.08
C PHE A 185 -9.81 -11.81 7.80
N LYS A 186 -9.45 -13.10 7.90
CA LYS A 186 -10.27 -14.10 8.60
C LYS A 186 -10.29 -13.89 10.11
N ASN A 187 -9.22 -13.32 10.67
CA ASN A 187 -9.10 -13.09 12.11
C ASN A 187 -10.06 -12.01 12.63
N PHE A 188 -10.52 -11.08 11.78
CA PHE A 188 -11.48 -10.03 12.17
C PHE A 188 -12.78 -10.54 12.80
N ASN A 189 -13.16 -11.80 12.55
CA ASN A 189 -14.37 -12.43 13.10
C ASN A 189 -14.09 -13.44 14.21
N ARG A 190 -12.83 -13.72 14.57
CA ARG A 190 -12.48 -14.88 15.40
C ARG A 190 -12.67 -14.67 16.90
N TYR A 191 -12.58 -13.43 17.38
CA TYR A 191 -12.51 -13.15 18.82
C TYR A 191 -13.64 -12.28 19.37
N ASN A 192 -14.21 -11.37 18.58
CA ASN A 192 -15.43 -10.59 18.86
C ASN A 192 -15.88 -9.92 17.56
N SER A 193 -17.16 -9.97 17.20
CA SER A 193 -17.65 -9.37 15.95
C SER A 193 -17.39 -7.85 15.93
N GLY A 194 -16.41 -7.42 15.13
CA GLY A 194 -16.16 -6.03 14.76
C GLY A 194 -15.07 -5.27 15.54
N SER A 195 -14.50 -5.81 16.63
CA SER A 195 -13.52 -5.07 17.44
C SER A 195 -12.16 -4.90 16.76
N GLU A 196 -11.70 -5.91 16.01
CA GLU A 196 -10.41 -5.83 15.29
C GLU A 196 -10.50 -4.88 14.10
N GLU A 197 -11.59 -4.90 13.34
CA GLU A 197 -11.81 -3.96 12.23
C GLU A 197 -11.77 -2.51 12.73
N GLN A 198 -12.47 -2.20 13.83
CA GLN A 198 -12.44 -0.87 14.43
C GLN A 198 -11.03 -0.46 14.87
N PHE A 199 -10.24 -1.39 15.41
CA PHE A 199 -8.83 -1.12 15.74
C PHE A 199 -8.05 -0.70 14.50
N TRP A 200 -8.12 -1.46 13.41
CA TRP A 200 -7.39 -1.13 12.18
C TRP A 200 -7.92 0.13 11.49
N LEU A 201 -9.22 0.42 11.58
CA LEU A 201 -9.81 1.69 11.11
C LEU A 201 -9.26 2.89 11.89
N SER A 202 -9.05 2.74 13.21
CA SER A 202 -8.43 3.77 14.06
C SER A 202 -6.96 3.96 13.71
N VAL A 203 -6.21 2.86 13.56
CA VAL A 203 -4.79 2.88 13.17
C VAL A 203 -4.61 3.56 11.81
N PHE A 204 -5.41 3.19 10.80
CA PHE A 204 -5.36 3.83 9.49
C PHE A 204 -5.57 5.35 9.56
N SER A 205 -6.44 5.80 10.46
CA SER A 205 -6.75 7.22 10.64
C SER A 205 -5.72 7.94 11.52
N ALA A 206 -4.64 7.26 11.94
CA ALA A 206 -3.61 7.74 12.85
C ALA A 206 -4.16 8.33 14.17
N LYS A 207 -5.36 7.91 14.59
CA LYS A 207 -5.99 8.38 15.84
C LYS A 207 -5.30 7.74 17.03
N ALA A 208 -5.05 8.51 18.09
CA ALA A 208 -4.43 8.00 19.31
C ALA A 208 -5.15 6.72 19.79
N THR A 209 -4.38 5.67 20.04
CA THR A 209 -4.91 4.37 20.47
C THR A 209 -4.73 4.26 21.97
N ILE A 210 -5.84 4.02 22.68
CA ILE A 210 -5.87 3.79 24.12
C ILE A 210 -6.40 2.38 24.34
N SER A 211 -5.66 1.55 25.08
CA SER A 211 -6.06 0.20 25.43
C SER A 211 -5.99 0.01 26.94
N ASP A 212 -7.16 0.10 27.57
CA ASP A 212 -7.35 -0.12 29.00
C ASP A 212 -7.84 -1.55 29.24
N ARG A 213 -6.96 -2.42 29.73
CA ARG A 213 -7.31 -3.81 30.07
C ARG A 213 -7.23 -4.08 31.56
N LYS A 214 -8.30 -4.69 32.07
CA LYS A 214 -8.39 -5.16 33.46
C LYS A 214 -7.37 -6.28 33.68
N GLY A 215 -6.29 -5.98 34.42
CA GLY A 215 -5.22 -6.94 34.76
C GLY A 215 -3.82 -6.51 34.35
N ASN A 216 -3.66 -5.55 33.44
CA ASN A 216 -2.38 -4.88 33.21
C ASN A 216 -2.20 -3.73 34.21
N ARG A 217 -1.00 -3.58 34.77
CA ARG A 217 -0.68 -2.47 35.69
C ARG A 217 -0.61 -1.10 34.98
N SER A 218 -0.55 -1.07 33.65
CA SER A 218 -0.47 0.14 32.83
C SER A 218 -1.41 0.07 31.63
N SER A 219 -2.15 1.16 31.40
CA SER A 219 -2.84 1.45 30.15
C SER A 219 -1.82 1.62 29.02
N ILE A 220 -2.09 1.05 27.84
CA ILE A 220 -1.27 1.32 26.66
C ILE A 220 -1.84 2.56 25.97
N PHE A 221 -1.04 3.62 25.92
CA PHE A 221 -1.36 4.85 25.21
C PHE A 221 -0.38 5.07 24.07
N ILE A 222 -0.88 5.10 22.84
CA ILE A 222 -0.09 5.37 21.63
C ILE A 222 -0.61 6.68 21.02
N LYS A 223 0.20 7.74 21.14
CA LYS A 223 -0.16 9.08 20.64
C LYS A 223 -0.33 9.12 19.12
N ARG A 224 0.52 8.38 18.39
CA ARG A 224 0.56 8.34 16.92
C ARG A 224 0.75 6.91 16.42
N PRO A 225 -0.33 6.12 16.24
CA PRO A 225 -0.18 4.78 15.72
C PRO A 225 0.32 4.81 14.28
N PHE A 226 1.32 3.97 13.99
CA PHE A 226 1.86 3.74 12.66
C PHE A 226 2.06 2.25 12.47
N ILE A 227 1.20 1.63 11.67
CA ILE A 227 1.29 0.20 11.36
C ILE A 227 0.93 0.05 9.88
N SER A 228 1.94 0.03 9.00
CA SER A 228 1.70 -0.32 7.60
C SER A 228 1.36 -1.81 7.49
N VAL A 229 0.62 -2.19 6.46
CA VAL A 229 0.25 -3.57 6.19
C VAL A 229 0.68 -3.92 4.79
N VAL A 230 1.41 -5.02 4.64
CA VAL A 230 1.72 -5.58 3.33
C VAL A 230 1.69 -7.09 3.36
N GLY A 231 1.14 -7.64 2.30
CA GLY A 231 1.18 -9.07 2.13
C GLY A 231 0.65 -9.51 0.80
N THR A 232 0.66 -10.82 0.63
CA THR A 232 0.23 -11.45 -0.61
C THR A 232 -1.19 -11.98 -0.45
N ILE A 233 -2.01 -11.94 -1.49
CA ILE A 233 -3.35 -12.51 -1.49
C ILE A 233 -3.59 -13.31 -2.76
N GLN A 234 -4.29 -14.43 -2.62
CA GLN A 234 -4.70 -15.20 -3.78
C GLN A 234 -5.94 -14.59 -4.42
N LYS A 235 -5.94 -14.50 -5.75
CA LYS A 235 -7.07 -13.94 -6.52
C LYS A 235 -8.43 -14.55 -6.12
N LYS A 236 -8.50 -15.86 -5.84
CA LYS A 236 -9.76 -16.55 -5.46
C LYS A 236 -10.36 -16.05 -4.16
N ILE A 237 -9.53 -15.53 -3.24
CA ILE A 237 -9.94 -15.09 -1.91
C ILE A 237 -10.63 -13.72 -1.97
N LEU A 238 -10.39 -12.93 -3.03
CA LEU A 238 -11.05 -11.63 -3.21
C LEU A 238 -12.58 -11.75 -3.16
N GLY A 239 -13.15 -12.80 -3.76
CA GLY A 239 -14.60 -13.06 -3.72
C GLY A 239 -15.12 -13.51 -2.36
N GLU A 240 -14.26 -13.89 -1.40
CA GLU A 240 -14.64 -14.13 0.00
C GLU A 240 -14.61 -12.85 0.82
N LEU A 241 -13.77 -11.87 0.44
CA LEU A 241 -13.67 -10.58 1.13
C LEU A 241 -14.92 -9.72 0.91
N SER A 242 -15.61 -9.88 -0.21
CA SER A 242 -16.84 -9.13 -0.54
C SER A 242 -18.12 -9.73 0.02
N LYS A 243 -18.07 -10.93 0.62
CA LYS A 243 -19.26 -11.62 1.14
C LYS A 243 -19.48 -11.26 2.62
N GLY A 244 -20.72 -10.87 2.95
CA GLY A 244 -21.16 -10.53 4.32
C GLY A 244 -20.94 -9.06 4.68
N ASP A 245 -21.07 -8.72 5.96
CA ASP A 245 -20.92 -7.34 6.50
C ASP A 245 -19.49 -6.75 6.40
N ARG A 246 -18.58 -7.40 5.66
CA ARG A 246 -17.18 -6.96 5.52
C ARG A 246 -17.00 -5.83 4.52
N SER A 247 -17.89 -5.74 3.52
CA SER A 247 -17.90 -4.63 2.56
C SER A 247 -18.59 -3.38 3.13
N SER A 248 -19.44 -3.51 4.15
CA SER A 248 -20.24 -2.40 4.68
C SER A 248 -19.50 -1.48 5.66
N ASN A 249 -18.38 -1.93 6.25
CA ASN A 249 -17.60 -1.12 7.21
C ASN A 249 -16.48 -0.27 6.56
N GLY A 250 -16.31 -0.35 5.23
CA GLY A 250 -15.33 0.42 4.47
C GLY A 250 -13.86 0.11 4.76
N PHE A 251 -13.57 -1.00 5.44
CA PHE A 251 -12.18 -1.40 5.73
C PHE A 251 -11.42 -1.76 4.45
N ILE A 252 -12.05 -2.55 3.58
CA ILE A 252 -11.48 -2.99 2.29
C ILE A 252 -11.14 -1.79 1.41
N ASP A 253 -11.92 -0.70 1.50
CA ASP A 253 -11.70 0.53 0.73
C ASP A 253 -10.36 1.19 1.01
N ARG A 254 -9.73 0.86 2.14
CA ARG A 254 -8.41 1.36 2.52
C ARG A 254 -7.28 0.52 1.94
N ILE A 255 -7.55 -0.60 1.30
CA ILE A 255 -6.52 -1.52 0.83
C ILE A 255 -6.18 -1.22 -0.62
N LEU A 256 -4.91 -0.87 -0.84
CA LEU A 256 -4.32 -0.68 -2.15
C LEU A 256 -4.00 -2.05 -2.76
N PHE A 257 -4.90 -2.55 -3.60
CA PHE A 257 -4.67 -3.80 -4.31
C PHE A 257 -3.72 -3.59 -5.49
N VAL A 258 -2.79 -4.51 -5.65
CA VAL A 258 -1.83 -4.54 -6.75
C VAL A 258 -2.09 -5.82 -7.54
N MET A 259 -2.64 -5.67 -8.75
CA MET A 259 -3.04 -6.81 -9.59
C MET A 259 -2.53 -6.61 -11.02
N PRO A 260 -1.40 -7.22 -11.42
CA PRO A 260 -0.90 -7.14 -12.79
C PRO A 260 -1.94 -7.62 -13.82
N ASN A 261 -1.93 -7.04 -15.03
CA ASN A 261 -2.80 -7.44 -16.15
C ASN A 261 -2.55 -8.90 -16.57
N LEU A 262 -1.28 -9.26 -16.73
CA LEU A 262 -0.84 -10.59 -17.12
C LEU A 262 -0.18 -11.28 -15.93
N GLN A 263 -0.81 -12.36 -15.47
CA GLN A 263 -0.26 -13.25 -14.43
C GLN A 263 0.27 -14.55 -15.04
N GLN A 264 0.97 -14.44 -16.17
CA GLN A 264 1.64 -15.59 -16.76
C GLN A 264 2.83 -15.99 -15.89
N LYS A 265 3.19 -17.27 -15.93
CA LYS A 265 4.37 -17.74 -15.22
C LYS A 265 5.61 -17.16 -15.90
N ALA A 266 6.36 -16.34 -15.17
CA ALA A 266 7.64 -15.83 -15.63
C ALA A 266 8.56 -16.99 -16.02
N ARG A 267 9.25 -16.85 -17.15
CA ARG A 267 10.32 -17.77 -17.54
C ARG A 267 11.55 -17.43 -16.70
N TRP A 268 12.34 -18.44 -16.35
CA TRP A 268 13.60 -18.20 -15.65
C TRP A 268 14.54 -17.43 -16.57
N SER A 269 15.10 -16.34 -16.05
CA SER A 269 16.19 -15.64 -16.70
C SER A 269 17.46 -16.47 -16.60
N ARG A 270 18.35 -16.32 -17.60
CA ARG A 270 19.73 -16.83 -17.52
C ARG A 270 20.70 -15.77 -17.02
N THR A 271 20.22 -14.54 -16.83
CA THR A 271 21.01 -13.40 -16.37
C THR A 271 21.04 -13.40 -14.85
N GLU A 272 22.24 -13.35 -14.28
CA GLU A 272 22.40 -13.19 -12.84
C GLU A 272 22.15 -11.74 -12.43
N LEU A 273 21.57 -11.56 -11.24
CA LEU A 273 21.39 -10.23 -10.68
C LEU A 273 22.77 -9.66 -10.32
N PRO A 274 23.10 -8.41 -10.70
CA PRO A 274 24.36 -7.80 -10.29
C PRO A 274 24.52 -7.81 -8.76
N GLU A 275 25.70 -8.19 -8.26
CA GLU A 275 25.97 -8.28 -6.81
C GLU A 275 25.70 -6.96 -6.07
N SER A 276 25.86 -5.83 -6.76
CA SER A 276 25.64 -4.49 -6.21
C SER A 276 24.17 -4.11 -6.04
N THR A 277 23.21 -4.80 -6.70
CA THR A 277 21.81 -4.38 -6.72
C THR A 277 21.17 -4.45 -5.33
N GLU A 278 21.40 -5.55 -4.60
CA GLU A 278 20.94 -5.69 -3.22
C GLU A 278 21.61 -4.66 -2.31
N GLY A 279 22.92 -4.42 -2.48
CA GLY A 279 23.66 -3.43 -1.70
C GLY A 279 23.16 -1.99 -1.90
N ARG A 280 22.83 -1.61 -3.15
CA ARG A 280 22.22 -0.30 -3.45
C ARG A 280 20.86 -0.14 -2.79
N TRP A 281 20.00 -1.17 -2.88
CA TRP A 281 18.71 -1.13 -2.22
C TRP A 281 18.82 -1.05 -0.69
N ALA A 282 19.69 -1.88 -0.10
CA ALA A 282 19.95 -1.87 1.33
C ALA A 282 20.48 -0.52 1.80
N SER A 283 21.36 0.14 1.05
CA SER A 283 21.88 1.47 1.39
C SER A 283 20.78 2.55 1.42
N ILE A 284 19.84 2.52 0.47
CA ILE A 284 18.68 3.43 0.45
C ILE A 284 17.82 3.23 1.70
N ILE A 285 17.46 1.98 2.01
CA ILE A 285 16.64 1.68 3.19
C ILE A 285 17.39 1.94 4.50
N GLN A 286 18.71 1.71 4.54
CA GLN A 286 19.53 1.98 5.71
C GLN A 286 19.53 3.47 6.06
N GLN A 287 19.63 4.36 5.07
CA GLN A 287 19.48 5.81 5.30
C GLN A 287 18.12 6.16 5.91
N LEU A 288 17.05 5.48 5.48
CA LEU A 288 15.74 5.62 6.12
C LEU A 288 15.84 5.13 7.56
N ILE A 289 16.27 3.89 7.82
CA ILE A 289 16.39 3.29 9.16
C ILE A 289 17.25 4.15 10.12
N GLU A 290 18.28 4.82 9.63
CA GLU A 290 19.17 5.63 10.46
C GLU A 290 18.66 7.06 10.70
N MET A 291 17.52 7.45 10.11
CA MET A 291 16.95 8.78 10.32
C MET A 291 16.78 9.10 11.81
N PRO A 292 17.26 10.28 12.26
CA PRO A 292 17.11 10.72 13.64
C PRO A 292 15.64 10.77 14.04
N CYS A 293 15.31 10.16 15.18
CA CYS A 293 14.01 10.25 15.81
C CYS A 293 14.11 11.18 17.02
N SER A 294 13.90 12.49 16.81
CA SER A 294 13.81 13.46 17.90
C SER A 294 12.69 13.08 18.87
N LYS A 295 12.90 13.31 20.17
CA LYS A 295 11.91 13.03 21.20
C LYS A 295 11.64 14.26 22.06
N ASP A 296 10.42 14.40 22.57
CA ASP A 296 10.09 15.38 23.59
C ASP A 296 10.54 14.94 24.99
N GLU A 297 10.25 15.76 26.00
CA GLU A 297 10.59 15.52 27.41
C GLU A 297 9.96 14.22 27.96
N ASP A 298 8.83 13.78 27.41
CA ASP A 298 8.13 12.54 27.77
C ASP A 298 8.65 11.32 26.98
N GLY A 299 9.66 11.52 26.13
CA GLY A 299 10.21 10.48 25.28
C GLY A 299 9.29 10.08 24.12
N GLU A 300 8.29 10.89 23.78
CA GLU A 300 7.45 10.72 22.58
C GLU A 300 8.18 11.23 21.34
N LEU A 301 7.95 10.56 20.21
CA LEU A 301 8.60 10.92 18.95
C LEU A 301 8.01 12.23 18.41
N LEU A 302 8.89 13.17 18.09
CA LEU A 302 8.58 14.45 17.45
C LEU A 302 8.82 14.35 15.92
N PRO A 303 7.76 14.19 15.11
CA PRO A 303 7.90 14.14 13.66
C PRO A 303 8.32 15.50 13.10
N GLU A 304 9.15 15.48 12.06
CA GLU A 304 9.37 16.64 11.19
C GLU A 304 8.13 16.84 10.30
N ILE A 305 7.61 18.07 10.27
CA ILE A 305 6.38 18.39 9.52
C ILE A 305 6.77 19.04 8.20
N ILE A 306 6.44 18.38 7.09
CA ILE A 306 6.79 18.81 5.74
C ILE A 306 5.58 19.50 5.09
N PRO A 307 5.64 20.82 4.83
CA PRO A 307 4.61 21.55 4.11
C PRO A 307 4.68 21.28 2.59
N PHE A 308 3.68 21.76 1.86
CA PHE A 308 3.73 21.82 0.39
C PHE A 308 4.19 23.20 -0.05
N THR A 309 4.95 23.23 -1.14
CA THR A 309 5.13 24.44 -1.95
C THR A 309 3.78 24.92 -2.50
N GLU A 310 3.65 26.22 -2.79
CA GLU A 310 2.37 26.82 -3.18
C GLU A 310 1.81 26.27 -4.51
N ASP A 311 2.69 26.03 -5.50
CA ASP A 311 2.34 25.46 -6.80
C ASP A 311 1.94 23.97 -6.69
N ALA A 312 2.69 23.18 -5.91
CA ALA A 312 2.36 21.78 -5.63
C ALA A 312 0.99 21.65 -4.93
N LYS A 313 0.73 22.54 -3.96
CA LYS A 313 -0.53 22.58 -3.23
C LYS A 313 -1.70 22.98 -4.13
N ALA A 314 -1.51 24.00 -4.99
CA ALA A 314 -2.51 24.40 -5.97
C ALA A 314 -2.84 23.24 -6.94
N ARG A 315 -1.82 22.54 -7.42
CA ARG A 315 -1.98 21.37 -8.30
C ARG A 315 -2.76 20.24 -7.65
N LEU A 316 -2.50 19.97 -6.37
CA LEU A 316 -3.21 18.95 -5.61
C LEU A 316 -4.70 19.32 -5.41
N TYR A 317 -5.04 20.59 -5.18
CA TYR A 317 -6.44 21.02 -5.12
C TYR A 317 -7.15 20.87 -6.45
N MET A 318 -6.51 21.23 -7.57
CA MET A 318 -7.12 21.04 -8.90
C MET A 318 -7.45 19.56 -9.15
N TRP A 319 -6.52 18.64 -8.83
CA TRP A 319 -6.80 17.21 -8.92
C TRP A 319 -7.94 16.79 -8.00
N GLN A 320 -7.98 17.29 -6.76
CA GLN A 320 -9.03 16.92 -5.80
C GLN A 320 -10.42 17.39 -6.26
N GLU A 321 -10.54 18.56 -6.90
CA GLU A 321 -11.80 19.03 -7.48
C GLU A 321 -12.28 18.12 -8.62
N GLU A 322 -11.38 17.65 -9.48
CA GLU A 322 -11.70 16.69 -10.53
C GLU A 322 -12.11 15.33 -9.95
N HIS A 323 -11.36 14.85 -8.97
CA HIS A 323 -11.63 13.60 -8.27
C HIS A 323 -12.96 13.63 -7.51
N ALA A 324 -13.32 14.76 -6.90
CA ALA A 324 -14.63 14.93 -6.25
C ALA A 324 -15.79 14.82 -7.25
N ARG A 325 -15.67 15.42 -8.44
CA ARG A 325 -16.69 15.28 -9.51
C ARG A 325 -16.81 13.82 -9.99
N LEU A 326 -15.69 13.08 -10.02
CA LEU A 326 -15.71 11.65 -10.33
C LEU A 326 -16.48 10.87 -9.24
N CYS A 327 -16.24 11.16 -7.96
CA CYS A 327 -16.99 10.55 -6.86
C CYS A 327 -18.50 10.83 -6.95
N ASP A 328 -18.89 12.06 -7.30
CA ASP A 328 -20.31 12.46 -7.43
C ASP A 328 -21.04 11.76 -8.58
N THR A 329 -20.30 11.27 -9.58
CA THR A 329 -20.86 10.66 -10.80
C THR A 329 -20.70 9.15 -10.87
N GLU A 330 -19.93 8.54 -9.96
CA GLU A 330 -19.71 7.09 -9.90
C GLU A 330 -20.93 6.37 -9.30
N PRO A 331 -21.63 5.52 -10.07
CA PRO A 331 -22.83 4.82 -9.59
C PRO A 331 -22.53 3.73 -8.55
N ASN A 332 -21.29 3.25 -8.46
CA ASN A 332 -20.92 2.18 -7.55
C ASN A 332 -20.45 2.71 -6.20
N GLU A 333 -21.31 2.62 -5.17
CA GLU A 333 -21.01 3.06 -3.80
C GLU A 333 -19.74 2.41 -3.21
N THR A 334 -19.42 1.16 -3.57
CA THR A 334 -18.19 0.51 -3.10
C THR A 334 -16.96 1.18 -3.70
N LEU A 335 -17.00 1.53 -4.99
CA LEU A 335 -15.89 2.26 -5.64
C LEU A 335 -15.75 3.69 -5.10
N VAL A 336 -16.87 4.38 -4.84
CA VAL A 336 -16.86 5.69 -4.18
C VAL A 336 -16.16 5.62 -2.82
N GLY A 337 -16.43 4.56 -2.04
CA GLY A 337 -15.72 4.27 -0.79
C GLY A 337 -14.20 4.26 -0.97
N VAL A 338 -13.69 3.55 -1.98
CA VAL A 338 -12.26 3.53 -2.33
C VAL A 338 -11.76 4.90 -2.76
N TYR A 339 -12.49 5.60 -3.62
CA TYR A 339 -12.07 6.90 -4.17
C TYR A 339 -11.91 7.94 -3.05
N CYS A 340 -12.81 7.94 -2.07
CA CYS A 340 -12.68 8.78 -0.88
C CYS A 340 -11.42 8.46 -0.05
N LYS A 341 -10.94 7.20 -0.04
CA LYS A 341 -9.67 6.84 0.64
C LYS A 341 -8.44 7.19 -0.19
N LEU A 342 -8.56 7.25 -1.51
CA LEU A 342 -7.49 7.70 -2.38
C LEU A 342 -7.10 9.17 -2.15
N GLU A 343 -8.02 10.03 -1.69
CA GLU A 343 -7.69 11.40 -1.27
C GLU A 343 -6.74 11.45 -0.07
N VAL A 344 -6.85 10.49 0.85
CA VAL A 344 -5.89 10.35 1.95
C VAL A 344 -4.57 9.84 1.40
N TYR A 345 -4.62 8.83 0.52
CA TYR A 345 -3.42 8.21 -0.03
C TYR A 345 -2.58 9.13 -0.91
N VAL A 346 -3.17 10.01 -1.73
CA VAL A 346 -2.38 10.93 -2.55
C VAL A 346 -1.48 11.81 -1.69
N ILE A 347 -1.96 12.24 -0.51
CA ILE A 347 -1.16 13.01 0.45
C ILE A 347 -0.02 12.16 1.01
N ARG A 348 -0.30 10.89 1.36
CA ARG A 348 0.74 9.95 1.83
C ARG A 348 1.78 9.64 0.77
N PHE A 349 1.36 9.46 -0.48
CA PHE A 349 2.24 9.23 -1.62
C PHE A 349 3.15 10.43 -1.87
N CYS A 350 2.64 11.66 -1.74
CA CYS A 350 3.46 12.87 -1.83
C CYS A 350 4.64 12.80 -0.85
N LEU A 351 4.39 12.47 0.41
CA LEU A 351 5.44 12.32 1.42
C LEU A 351 6.43 11.21 1.05
N ILE A 352 5.93 10.03 0.69
CA ILE A 352 6.75 8.86 0.35
C ILE A 352 7.67 9.18 -0.84
N ILE A 353 7.14 9.80 -1.88
CA ILE A 353 7.87 10.14 -3.10
C ILE A 353 8.90 11.25 -2.83
N GLN A 354 8.54 12.30 -2.08
CA GLN A 354 9.49 13.35 -1.72
C GLN A 354 10.68 12.80 -0.93
N ILE A 355 10.41 11.97 0.09
CA ILE A 355 11.48 11.38 0.90
C ILE A 355 12.31 10.38 0.09
N ALA A 356 11.70 9.60 -0.80
CA ALA A 356 12.43 8.71 -1.71
C ALA A 356 13.40 9.51 -2.61
N ARG A 357 12.93 10.62 -3.18
CA ARG A 357 13.76 11.53 -3.99
C ARG A 357 14.89 12.13 -3.17
N TRP A 358 14.61 12.58 -1.95
CA TRP A 358 15.64 13.11 -1.06
C TRP A 358 16.75 12.10 -0.75
N VAL A 359 16.40 10.87 -0.35
CA VAL A 359 17.40 9.81 -0.07
C VAL A 359 18.21 9.45 -1.32
N CYS A 360 17.60 9.57 -2.50
CA CYS A 360 18.28 9.34 -3.78
C CYS A 360 19.00 10.58 -4.33
N SER A 361 19.05 11.69 -3.59
CA SER A 361 19.64 12.98 -4.01
C SER A 361 19.00 13.61 -5.26
N GLU A 362 17.70 13.39 -5.46
CA GLU A 362 16.87 13.94 -6.56
C GLU A 362 15.82 14.96 -6.07
N GLY A 363 15.95 15.44 -4.83
CA GLY A 363 15.08 16.44 -4.21
C GLY A 363 15.55 16.76 -2.79
N ASP A 364 14.93 17.76 -2.15
CA ASP A 364 15.10 18.02 -0.72
C ASP A 364 13.99 17.33 0.12
N LYS A 365 14.08 17.44 1.44
CA LYS A 365 13.05 16.96 2.37
C LYS A 365 12.33 18.08 3.11
N THR A 366 12.51 19.33 2.70
CA THR A 366 12.01 20.51 3.42
C THR A 366 10.57 20.81 3.05
N GLU A 367 10.20 20.61 1.78
CA GLU A 367 8.85 20.84 1.29
C GLU A 367 8.46 19.75 0.27
N ILE A 368 7.17 19.49 0.11
CA ILE A 368 6.66 18.70 -1.00
C ILE A 368 6.60 19.60 -2.23
N ASP A 369 7.36 19.25 -3.27
CA ASP A 369 7.39 19.98 -4.53
C ASP A 369 6.35 19.47 -5.55
N LEU A 370 6.23 20.20 -6.67
CA LEU A 370 5.28 19.91 -7.74
C LEU A 370 5.54 18.53 -8.38
N ILE A 371 6.80 18.13 -8.53
CA ILE A 371 7.17 16.85 -9.14
C ILE A 371 6.65 15.68 -8.28
N SER A 372 6.82 15.77 -6.96
CA SER A 372 6.31 14.77 -6.03
C SER A 372 4.78 14.69 -6.04
N VAL A 373 4.08 15.82 -6.19
CA VAL A 373 2.61 15.85 -6.32
C VAL A 373 2.15 15.20 -7.63
N GLU A 374 2.76 15.52 -8.78
CA GLU A 374 2.38 14.91 -10.07
C GLU A 374 2.61 13.40 -10.07
N ARG A 375 3.73 12.95 -9.51
CA ARG A 375 4.03 11.52 -9.36
C ARG A 375 3.06 10.84 -8.38
N ALA A 376 2.68 11.49 -7.29
CA ALA A 376 1.68 10.98 -6.36
C ALA A 376 0.29 10.86 -7.01
N ILE A 377 -0.12 11.85 -7.82
CA ILE A 377 -1.37 11.80 -8.59
C ILE A 377 -1.33 10.62 -9.58
N THR A 378 -0.23 10.45 -10.30
CA THR A 378 -0.04 9.35 -11.25
C THR A 378 -0.19 7.98 -10.56
N LEU A 379 0.42 7.81 -9.38
CA LEU A 379 0.27 6.59 -8.58
C LEU A 379 -1.17 6.39 -8.07
N THR A 380 -1.85 7.47 -7.67
CA THR A 380 -3.24 7.42 -7.23
C THR A 380 -4.16 6.93 -8.34
N GLU A 381 -3.98 7.40 -9.57
CA GLU A 381 -4.75 6.94 -10.74
C GLU A 381 -4.52 5.45 -11.02
N TYR A 382 -3.28 4.96 -10.90
CA TYR A 382 -2.99 3.52 -11.00
C TYR A 382 -3.82 2.71 -9.98
N PHE A 383 -3.86 3.13 -8.72
CA PHE A 383 -4.63 2.43 -7.69
C PHE A 383 -6.14 2.57 -7.89
N ARG A 384 -6.63 3.69 -8.45
CA ARG A 384 -8.03 3.85 -8.85
C ARG A 384 -8.44 2.82 -9.89
N HIS A 385 -7.62 2.64 -10.93
CA HIS A 385 -7.83 1.63 -11.96
C HIS A 385 -7.69 0.20 -11.42
N SER A 386 -6.72 -0.04 -10.53
CA SER A 386 -6.56 -1.33 -9.86
C SER A 386 -7.79 -1.70 -9.04
N ALA A 387 -8.38 -0.73 -8.31
CA ALA A 387 -9.61 -0.93 -7.54
C ALA A 387 -10.80 -1.31 -8.44
N GLN A 388 -10.97 -0.64 -9.59
CA GLN A 388 -11.99 -1.00 -10.59
C GLN A 388 -11.82 -2.45 -11.06
N ARG A 389 -10.59 -2.86 -11.35
CA ARG A 389 -10.28 -4.23 -11.80
C ARG A 389 -10.56 -5.26 -10.72
N VAL A 390 -10.16 -5.00 -9.47
CA VAL A 390 -10.45 -5.90 -8.33
C VAL A 390 -11.94 -5.99 -8.09
N HIS A 391 -12.67 -4.88 -8.16
CA HIS A 391 -14.12 -4.87 -8.03
C HIS A 391 -14.79 -5.73 -9.12
N SER A 392 -14.37 -5.60 -10.39
CA SER A 392 -14.88 -6.42 -11.49
C SER A 392 -14.62 -7.92 -11.28
N GLU A 393 -13.45 -8.29 -10.76
CA GLU A 393 -13.13 -9.69 -10.40
C GLU A 393 -13.99 -10.21 -9.24
N ILE A 394 -14.22 -9.37 -8.23
CA ILE A 394 -15.04 -9.67 -7.05
C ILE A 394 -16.51 -9.89 -7.42
N ALA A 395 -17.06 -9.03 -8.30
CA ALA A 395 -18.43 -9.12 -8.79
C ALA A 395 -18.68 -10.39 -9.63
N GLY A 396 -17.65 -11.23 -9.82
CA GLY A 396 -17.79 -12.48 -10.54
C GLY A 396 -17.98 -12.26 -12.04
N VAL A 397 -17.48 -11.12 -12.56
CA VAL A 397 -17.36 -10.88 -14.00
C VAL A 397 -16.20 -11.72 -14.55
N GLN A 398 -16.15 -13.01 -14.21
CA GLN A 398 -15.41 -14.00 -14.98
C GLN A 398 -16.22 -14.24 -16.25
N LEU A 399 -15.92 -13.41 -17.24
CA LEU A 399 -16.45 -13.58 -18.56
C LEU A 399 -16.04 -14.95 -19.08
N THR A 400 -17.02 -15.73 -19.54
CA THR A 400 -16.74 -16.91 -20.35
C THR A 400 -15.92 -16.48 -21.58
N LEU A 401 -15.18 -17.40 -22.20
CA LEU A 401 -14.44 -17.10 -23.44
C LEU A 401 -15.33 -16.41 -24.49
N GLN A 402 -16.59 -16.85 -24.59
CA GLN A 402 -17.61 -16.27 -25.46
C GLN A 402 -17.97 -14.83 -25.06
N GLN A 403 -18.10 -14.52 -23.77
CA GLN A 403 -18.37 -13.16 -23.29
C GLN A 403 -17.14 -12.24 -23.44
N GLN A 404 -15.91 -12.76 -23.29
CA GLN A 404 -14.67 -12.02 -23.53
C GLN A 404 -14.54 -11.63 -25.00
N GLN A 405 -14.79 -12.59 -25.91
CA GLN A 405 -14.80 -12.34 -27.35
C GLN A 405 -15.87 -11.32 -27.73
N LEU A 406 -17.07 -11.45 -27.16
CA LEU A 406 -18.14 -10.48 -27.35
C LEU A 406 -17.71 -9.07 -26.91
N LEU A 407 -17.15 -8.93 -25.70
CA LEU A 407 -16.71 -7.64 -25.19
C LEU A 407 -15.58 -7.01 -26.02
N ALA A 408 -14.69 -7.84 -26.57
CA ALA A 408 -13.61 -7.40 -27.44
C ALA A 408 -14.14 -6.90 -28.80
N GLU A 409 -15.14 -7.57 -29.37
CA GLU A 409 -15.74 -7.20 -30.65
C GLU A 409 -16.77 -6.07 -30.56
N LEU A 410 -17.34 -5.82 -29.37
CA LEU A 410 -18.29 -4.73 -29.18
C LEU A 410 -17.61 -3.36 -29.35
N PRO A 411 -18.20 -2.46 -30.17
CA PRO A 411 -17.77 -1.07 -30.26
C PRO A 411 -17.82 -0.36 -28.90
N VAL A 412 -17.11 0.76 -28.77
CA VAL A 412 -17.12 1.58 -27.55
C VAL A 412 -18.53 2.11 -27.22
N SER A 413 -19.32 2.45 -28.25
CA SER A 413 -20.75 2.76 -28.12
C SER A 413 -21.52 1.92 -29.12
N PHE A 414 -22.59 1.25 -28.69
CA PHE A 414 -23.32 0.28 -29.50
C PHE A 414 -24.82 0.27 -29.21
N GLN A 415 -25.62 -0.07 -30.22
CA GLN A 415 -27.06 -0.31 -30.05
C GLN A 415 -27.34 -1.77 -29.73
N THR A 416 -28.46 -2.05 -29.03
CA THR A 416 -28.84 -3.43 -28.68
C THR A 416 -28.93 -4.35 -29.90
N ALA A 417 -29.44 -3.85 -31.04
CA ALA A 417 -29.61 -4.64 -32.26
C ALA A 417 -28.26 -5.07 -32.87
N GLU A 418 -27.29 -4.15 -32.88
CA GLU A 418 -25.94 -4.41 -33.38
C GLU A 418 -25.20 -5.41 -32.49
N ALA A 419 -25.27 -5.21 -31.17
CA ALA A 419 -24.66 -6.11 -30.20
C ALA A 419 -25.29 -7.51 -30.21
N LEU A 420 -26.59 -7.61 -30.47
CA LEU A 420 -27.27 -8.90 -30.65
C LEU A 420 -26.77 -9.65 -31.88
N SER A 421 -26.50 -8.96 -32.99
CA SER A 421 -25.93 -9.59 -34.20
C SER A 421 -24.53 -10.14 -33.94
N ILE A 422 -23.69 -9.39 -33.22
CA ILE A 422 -22.35 -9.84 -32.80
C ILE A 422 -22.45 -11.04 -31.85
N ALA A 423 -23.35 -10.98 -30.86
CA ALA A 423 -23.59 -12.07 -29.92
C ALA A 423 -24.05 -13.36 -30.62
N GLU A 424 -24.97 -13.25 -31.59
CA GLU A 424 -25.47 -14.38 -32.36
C GLU A 424 -24.35 -15.03 -33.20
N ARG A 425 -23.49 -14.22 -33.84
CA ARG A 425 -22.31 -14.70 -34.58
C ARG A 425 -21.34 -15.49 -33.69
N LEU A 426 -21.19 -15.08 -32.44
CA LEU A 426 -20.35 -15.77 -31.45
C LEU A 426 -21.06 -16.96 -30.78
N GLY A 427 -22.29 -17.30 -31.19
CA GLY A 427 -23.08 -18.42 -30.68
C GLY A 427 -23.76 -18.15 -29.33
N MET A 428 -23.93 -16.88 -28.93
CA MET A 428 -24.62 -16.49 -27.70
C MET A 428 -26.10 -16.25 -27.99
N LYS A 429 -26.99 -16.95 -27.26
CA LYS A 429 -28.44 -16.78 -27.41
C LYS A 429 -28.89 -15.39 -26.96
N GLU A 430 -29.90 -14.82 -27.62
CA GLU A 430 -30.46 -13.49 -27.31
C GLU A 430 -30.76 -13.28 -25.81
N ARG A 431 -31.41 -14.26 -25.17
CA ARG A 431 -31.71 -14.19 -23.72
C ARG A 431 -30.44 -14.12 -22.87
N ALA A 432 -29.43 -14.92 -23.21
CA ALA A 432 -28.14 -14.92 -22.51
C ALA A 432 -27.39 -13.59 -22.71
N PHE A 433 -27.48 -12.98 -23.91
CA PHE A 433 -26.94 -11.65 -24.17
C PHE A 433 -27.66 -10.57 -23.36
N LYS A 434 -29.00 -10.55 -23.35
CA LYS A 434 -29.79 -9.57 -22.57
C LYS A 434 -29.54 -9.70 -21.06
N ASP A 435 -29.44 -10.94 -20.57
CA ASP A 435 -29.08 -11.21 -19.17
C ASP A 435 -27.64 -10.77 -18.88
N PHE A 436 -26.70 -11.00 -19.80
CA PHE A 436 -25.31 -10.55 -19.69
C PHE A 436 -25.21 -9.02 -19.67
N LEU A 437 -25.86 -8.34 -20.61
CA LEU A 437 -25.87 -6.89 -20.72
C LEU A 437 -26.47 -6.25 -19.46
N SER A 438 -27.62 -6.74 -19.00
CA SER A 438 -28.32 -6.18 -17.82
C SER A 438 -27.56 -6.39 -16.50
N ARG A 439 -26.95 -7.57 -16.31
CA ARG A 439 -26.16 -7.88 -15.09
C ARG A 439 -24.84 -7.10 -15.00
N ASN A 440 -24.34 -6.57 -16.11
CA ASN A 440 -23.06 -5.88 -16.17
C ASN A 440 -23.21 -4.37 -16.41
N ILE A 441 -24.42 -3.81 -16.23
CA ILE A 441 -24.61 -2.36 -16.20
C ILE A 441 -23.92 -1.80 -14.94
N GLY A 442 -23.08 -0.79 -15.11
CA GLY A 442 -22.23 -0.22 -14.05
C GLY A 442 -20.92 -0.98 -13.82
N HIS A 443 -20.65 -2.04 -14.60
CA HIS A 443 -19.40 -2.81 -14.51
C HIS A 443 -18.66 -2.90 -15.84
N LEU A 444 -19.32 -3.40 -16.89
CA LEU A 444 -18.77 -3.48 -18.26
C LEU A 444 -19.45 -2.50 -19.20
N PHE A 445 -20.67 -2.08 -18.86
CA PHE A 445 -21.50 -1.26 -19.72
C PHE A 445 -22.13 -0.11 -18.94
N ALA A 446 -22.20 1.07 -19.53
CA ALA A 446 -23.07 2.16 -19.09
C ALA A 446 -24.29 2.23 -20.02
N LYS A 447 -25.46 2.55 -19.46
CA LYS A 447 -26.69 2.75 -20.23
C LYS A 447 -26.89 4.24 -20.45
N GLU A 448 -26.71 4.71 -21.68
CA GLU A 448 -26.90 6.12 -22.01
C GLU A 448 -28.39 6.46 -22.17
N ARG A 449 -29.11 5.65 -22.95
CA ARG A 449 -30.55 5.77 -23.17
C ARG A 449 -31.14 4.44 -23.60
N HIS A 450 -32.46 4.36 -23.76
CA HIS A 450 -33.11 3.10 -24.11
C HIS A 450 -32.53 2.51 -25.41
N GLY A 451 -31.91 1.34 -25.31
CA GLY A 451 -31.33 0.61 -26.44
C GLY A 451 -29.93 1.06 -26.88
N LEU A 452 -29.30 2.01 -26.17
CA LEU A 452 -27.95 2.50 -26.44
C LEU A 452 -27.06 2.34 -25.21
N TYR A 453 -25.91 1.70 -25.40
CA TYR A 453 -24.98 1.33 -24.34
C TYR A 453 -23.56 1.75 -24.71
N HIS A 454 -22.74 1.99 -23.69
CA HIS A 454 -21.33 2.35 -23.81
C HIS A 454 -20.48 1.34 -23.06
N LYS A 455 -19.37 0.88 -23.63
CA LYS A 455 -18.43 -0.04 -22.97
C LYS A 455 -17.56 0.76 -22.00
N LEU A 456 -17.57 0.38 -20.73
CA LEU A 456 -16.64 0.92 -19.73
C LEU A 456 -15.27 0.30 -19.96
N ASN A 457 -14.19 1.09 -19.96
CA ASN A 457 -12.84 0.59 -20.23
C ASN A 457 -12.46 -0.50 -19.19
N VAL A 458 -12.31 -1.75 -19.66
CA VAL A 458 -11.86 -2.92 -18.89
C VAL A 458 -10.39 -3.17 -19.13
#